data_AF-A0A3D0URW7-F1
#
_entry.id   AF-A0A3D0URW7-F1
#
_cell.length_a   1.000
_cell.length_b   1.000
_cell.length_c   1.000
_cell.angle_alpha   90.00
_cell.angle_beta   90.00
_cell.angle_gamma   90.00
#
_symmetry.space_group_name_H-M   'P 1'
#
loop_
_entity.id
_entity.type
_entity.pdbx_description
1 polymer ?
#
loop_
_entity_poly.entity_id
_entity_poly.type
_entity_poly.pdbx_seq_one_letter_code
_entity_poly.pdbx_strand_id
1 'polypeptide(L)'
;RVLREDGSLIIHTAPNRWYDKYAYPVVRPFRRMLGQGQNYPRDPRAIIPVNQDVHVNEQDILSMNQNLKAANFRGKVWLDSPPKNRSEGAIMSSLHWIAFNLPPFRWFFEREVFAVAQKR
;
A
#
# COMPACT_ATOMS: atom_id res chain seq x y z
N ARG A 1 12.35 -6.24 -26.75
CA ARG A 1 11.62 -6.70 -25.54
C ARG A 1 12.63 -7.43 -24.65
N VAL A 2 12.62 -7.19 -23.34
CA VAL A 2 13.66 -7.69 -22.40
C VAL A 2 13.27 -8.98 -21.68
N LEU A 3 11.97 -9.29 -21.60
CA LEU A 3 11.46 -10.51 -20.96
C LEU A 3 11.44 -11.69 -21.94
N ARG A 4 11.95 -12.85 -21.49
CA ARG A 4 11.83 -14.13 -22.19
C ARG A 4 10.37 -14.55 -22.34
N GLU A 5 10.08 -15.45 -23.27
CA GLU A 5 8.72 -15.93 -23.54
C GLU A 5 8.08 -16.63 -22.33
N ASP A 6 8.89 -17.35 -21.56
CA ASP A 6 8.56 -18.05 -20.31
C ASP A 6 8.81 -17.20 -19.05
N GLY A 7 9.19 -15.94 -19.22
CA GLY A 7 9.59 -15.08 -18.11
C GLY A 7 8.41 -14.61 -17.23
N SER A 8 8.68 -14.49 -15.93
CA SER A 8 7.78 -13.88 -14.96
C SER A 8 8.21 -12.45 -14.63
N LEU A 9 7.25 -11.53 -14.62
CA LEU A 9 7.38 -10.17 -14.13
C LEU A 9 6.91 -10.11 -12.68
N ILE A 10 7.81 -9.74 -11.76
CA ILE A 10 7.51 -9.54 -10.34
C ILE A 10 7.64 -8.04 -10.05
N ILE A 11 6.58 -7.45 -9.50
CA ILE A 11 6.54 -6.03 -9.16
C ILE A 11 6.25 -5.91 -7.67
N HIS A 12 7.04 -5.07 -7.00
CA HIS A 12 6.76 -4.57 -5.66
C HIS A 12 6.89 -3.05 -5.72
N THR A 13 5.85 -2.33 -5.32
CA THR A 13 5.86 -0.86 -5.24
C THR A 13 5.10 -0.38 -4.01
N ALA A 14 5.52 0.76 -3.48
CA ALA A 14 4.88 1.48 -2.40
C ALA A 14 4.94 2.99 -2.68
N PRO A 15 4.04 3.79 -2.09
CA PRO A 15 2.85 3.40 -1.34
C PRO A 15 1.69 2.92 -2.24
N ASN A 16 0.77 2.17 -1.65
CA ASN A 16 -0.59 1.99 -2.15
C ASN A 16 -1.30 3.35 -2.13
N ARG A 17 -1.64 3.86 -3.32
CA ARG A 17 -2.27 5.18 -3.47
C ARG A 17 -3.57 5.33 -2.68
N TRP A 18 -4.31 4.23 -2.46
CA TRP A 18 -5.55 4.27 -1.67
C TRP A 18 -5.31 4.55 -0.19
N TYR A 19 -4.17 4.15 0.36
CA TYR A 19 -3.80 4.50 1.73
C TYR A 19 -3.67 6.01 1.88
N ASP A 20 -2.86 6.64 1.05
CA ASP A 20 -2.60 8.07 1.13
C ASP A 20 -3.86 8.89 0.86
N LYS A 21 -4.69 8.45 -0.09
CA LYS A 21 -5.90 9.18 -0.49
C LYS A 21 -7.07 9.02 0.48
N TYR A 22 -7.27 7.83 1.06
CA TYR A 22 -8.50 7.51 1.81
C TYR A 22 -8.25 7.12 3.26
N ALA A 23 -7.23 6.30 3.55
CA ALA A 23 -6.95 5.88 4.93
C ALA A 23 -6.24 6.98 5.73
N TYR A 24 -5.24 7.64 5.14
CA TYR A 24 -4.41 8.62 5.82
C TYR A 24 -5.20 9.83 6.39
N PRO A 25 -6.20 10.40 5.68
CA PRO A 25 -7.05 11.45 6.23
C PRO A 25 -7.80 11.04 7.50
N VAL A 26 -8.06 9.75 7.71
CA VAL A 26 -8.71 9.21 8.92
C VAL A 26 -7.68 8.84 9.99
N VAL A 27 -6.58 8.19 9.60
CA VAL A 27 -5.51 7.76 10.51
C VAL A 27 -4.83 8.95 11.19
N ARG A 28 -4.58 10.03 10.45
CA ARG A 28 -3.86 11.20 10.96
C ARG A 28 -4.56 11.89 12.15
N PRO A 29 -5.84 12.30 12.09
CA PRO A 29 -6.51 12.91 13.24
C PRO A 29 -6.60 11.94 14.42
N PHE A 30 -6.87 10.66 14.16
CA PHE A 30 -6.88 9.63 15.20
C PHE A 30 -5.53 9.54 15.94
N ARG A 31 -4.42 9.46 15.20
CA ARG A 31 -3.07 9.42 15.79
C ARG A 31 -2.70 10.73 16.50
N ARG A 32 -3.21 11.87 16.04
CA ARG A 32 -3.08 13.17 16.75
C ARG A 32 -3.80 13.15 18.09
N MET A 33 -5.01 12.60 18.16
CA MET A 33 -5.76 12.47 19.42
C MET A 33 -5.03 11.56 20.42
N LEU A 34 -4.30 10.55 19.94
CA LEU A 34 -3.46 9.68 20.76
C LEU A 34 -2.09 10.28 21.13
N GLY A 35 -1.87 11.58 20.89
CA GLY A 35 -0.60 12.26 21.19
C GLY A 35 0.55 11.93 20.23
N GLN A 36 0.31 11.18 19.15
CA GLN A 36 1.32 10.75 18.18
C GLN A 36 1.42 11.69 16.97
N GLY A 37 0.83 12.89 17.04
CA GLY A 37 0.66 13.80 15.90
C GLY A 37 1.95 14.21 15.19
N GLN A 38 3.08 14.26 15.91
CA GLN A 38 4.38 14.63 15.34
C GLN A 38 4.90 13.60 14.33
N ASN A 39 4.49 12.34 14.44
CA ASN A 39 4.89 11.27 13.52
C ASN A 39 4.00 11.19 12.27
N TYR A 40 2.99 12.06 12.16
CA TYR A 40 1.99 12.03 11.09
C TYR A 40 1.87 13.42 10.44
N PRO A 41 2.77 13.76 9.49
CA PRO A 41 2.77 15.03 8.77
C PRO A 41 1.47 15.28 7.99
N ARG A 42 1.32 16.45 7.35
CA ARG A 42 0.14 16.70 6.50
C ARG A 42 0.22 15.92 5.18
N ASP A 43 1.40 15.90 4.59
CA ASP A 43 1.71 15.06 3.44
C ASP A 43 2.16 13.67 3.93
N PRO A 44 1.45 12.57 3.59
CA PRO A 44 1.86 11.22 3.98
C PRO A 44 3.25 10.82 3.45
N ARG A 45 3.69 11.40 2.33
CA ARG A 45 5.03 11.15 1.78
C ARG A 45 6.11 11.69 2.71
N ALA A 46 5.84 12.78 3.42
CA ALA A 46 6.81 13.38 4.34
C ALA A 46 7.08 12.56 5.62
N ILE A 47 6.46 11.37 5.80
CA ILE A 47 6.80 10.45 6.90
C ILE A 47 8.29 10.06 6.84
N ILE A 48 8.83 9.90 5.65
CA ILE A 48 10.28 9.75 5.41
C ILE A 48 10.62 10.79 4.34
N PRO A 49 11.44 11.82 4.62
CA PRO A 49 11.62 12.95 3.70
C PRO A 49 11.94 12.56 2.25
N VAL A 50 12.80 11.57 2.05
CA VAL A 50 13.19 11.10 0.70
C VAL A 50 12.03 10.56 -0.14
N ASN A 51 10.94 10.11 0.49
CA ASN A 51 9.78 9.57 -0.22
C ASN A 51 9.10 10.60 -1.13
N GLN A 52 9.22 11.89 -0.81
CA GLN A 52 8.63 12.95 -1.63
C GLN A 52 9.27 13.00 -3.03
N ASP A 53 10.55 12.65 -3.13
CA ASP A 53 11.31 12.69 -4.37
C ASP A 53 11.28 11.36 -5.14
N VAL A 54 11.04 10.24 -4.45
CA VAL A 54 11.09 8.90 -5.07
C VAL A 54 9.71 8.31 -5.43
N HIS A 55 8.63 8.77 -4.82
CA HIS A 55 7.28 8.25 -5.06
C HIS A 55 6.56 9.02 -6.19
N VAL A 56 6.96 8.76 -7.43
CA VAL A 56 6.42 9.43 -8.62
C VAL A 56 5.32 8.66 -9.35
N ASN A 57 5.25 7.32 -9.20
CA ASN A 57 4.34 6.45 -9.95
C ASN A 57 3.51 5.52 -9.03
N GLU A 58 2.92 6.10 -8.00
CA GLU A 58 2.09 5.38 -7.02
C GLU A 58 0.94 4.62 -7.70
N GLN A 59 0.78 3.35 -7.32
CA GLN A 59 -0.26 2.47 -7.85
C GLN A 59 -1.24 2.09 -6.75
N ASP A 60 -2.45 1.75 -7.15
CA ASP A 60 -3.40 0.98 -6.33
C ASP A 60 -3.66 -0.37 -7.00
N ILE A 61 -4.39 -1.26 -6.32
CA ILE A 61 -4.67 -2.61 -6.82
C ILE A 61 -5.40 -2.61 -8.18
N LEU A 62 -6.20 -1.57 -8.47
CA LEU A 62 -6.93 -1.45 -9.73
C LEU A 62 -6.04 -0.91 -10.83
N SER A 63 -5.32 0.18 -10.59
CA SER A 63 -4.43 0.79 -11.58
C SER A 63 -3.31 -0.17 -11.99
N MET A 64 -2.74 -0.93 -11.03
CA MET A 64 -1.75 -1.97 -11.33
C MET A 64 -2.33 -3.07 -12.22
N ASN A 65 -3.55 -3.55 -11.91
CA ASN A 65 -4.23 -4.54 -12.75
C ASN A 65 -4.49 -4.02 -14.17
N GLN A 66 -4.92 -2.77 -14.30
CA GLN A 66 -5.19 -2.15 -15.59
C GLN A 66 -3.91 -2.00 -16.41
N ASN A 67 -2.82 -1.54 -15.79
CA ASN A 67 -1.53 -1.37 -16.45
C ASN A 67 -0.95 -2.70 -16.94
N LEU A 68 -1.04 -3.78 -16.13
CA LEU A 68 -0.63 -5.12 -16.57
C LEU A 68 -1.47 -5.61 -17.77
N LYS A 69 -2.78 -5.42 -17.74
CA LYS A 69 -3.66 -5.80 -18.86
C LYS A 69 -3.32 -5.01 -20.13
N ALA A 70 -3.14 -3.69 -20.02
CA ALA A 70 -2.77 -2.82 -21.13
C ALA A 70 -1.42 -3.21 -21.74
N ALA A 71 -0.49 -3.70 -20.94
CA ALA A 71 0.82 -4.19 -21.38
C ALA A 71 0.82 -5.65 -21.90
N ASN A 72 -0.36 -6.26 -22.09
CA ASN A 72 -0.54 -7.66 -22.51
C ASN A 72 0.05 -8.71 -21.55
N PHE A 73 -0.06 -8.44 -20.24
CA PHE A 73 0.24 -9.40 -19.19
C PHE A 73 -1.04 -10.03 -18.60
N ARG A 74 -0.89 -11.23 -18.04
CA ARG A 74 -1.89 -11.89 -17.19
C ARG A 74 -1.20 -12.25 -15.88
N GLY A 75 -1.83 -11.91 -14.76
CA GLY A 75 -1.20 -12.09 -13.45
C GLY A 75 -2.16 -11.86 -12.29
N LYS A 76 -1.59 -11.94 -11.09
CA LYS A 76 -2.25 -11.64 -9.83
C LYS A 76 -1.65 -10.37 -9.24
N VAL A 77 -2.51 -9.48 -8.78
CA VAL A 77 -2.14 -8.28 -8.00
C VAL A 77 -2.76 -8.42 -6.62
N TRP A 78 -1.99 -8.11 -5.59
CA TRP A 78 -2.49 -8.07 -4.22
C TRP A 78 -1.81 -6.95 -3.43
N LEU A 79 -2.37 -6.70 -2.27
CA LEU A 79 -1.84 -5.77 -1.30
C LEU A 79 -1.34 -6.57 -0.10
N ASP A 80 -0.29 -6.07 0.54
CA ASP A 80 0.27 -6.64 1.76
C ASP A 80 0.98 -5.53 2.56
N SER A 81 1.33 -5.81 3.80
CA SER A 81 2.20 -4.94 4.60
C SER A 81 2.95 -5.74 5.64
N PRO A 82 4.26 -5.48 5.83
CA PRO A 82 5.03 -6.20 6.83
C PRO A 82 4.43 -6.00 8.23
N PRO A 83 4.34 -7.09 9.03
CA PRO A 83 3.81 -7.00 10.38
C PRO A 83 4.66 -6.03 11.21
N LYS A 84 4.01 -5.08 11.87
CA LYS A 84 4.68 -4.15 12.77
C LYS A 84 4.61 -4.71 14.18
N ASN A 85 5.77 -5.04 14.75
CA ASN A 85 5.88 -5.36 16.18
C ASN A 85 5.64 -4.08 16.99
N ARG A 86 4.36 -3.81 17.31
CA ARG A 86 3.94 -2.71 18.19
C ARG A 86 3.24 -3.30 19.40
N SER A 87 3.62 -2.88 20.61
CA SER A 87 2.84 -3.13 21.81
C SER A 87 1.68 -2.13 21.88
N GLU A 88 0.53 -2.49 21.32
CA GLU A 88 -0.70 -1.70 21.43
C GLU A 88 -1.68 -2.39 22.41
N GLY A 89 -2.54 -1.63 23.08
CA GLY A 89 -3.57 -2.20 23.95
C GLY A 89 -4.60 -3.02 23.15
N ALA A 90 -5.31 -3.94 23.81
CA ALA A 90 -6.19 -4.92 23.16
C ALA A 90 -7.17 -4.32 22.12
N ILE A 91 -7.78 -3.17 22.43
CA ILE A 91 -8.71 -2.48 21.51
C ILE A 91 -8.00 -2.04 20.21
N MET A 92 -6.81 -1.44 20.34
CA MET A 92 -6.03 -0.97 19.19
C MET A 92 -5.53 -2.12 18.35
N SER A 93 -5.09 -3.21 18.98
CA SER A 93 -4.69 -4.45 18.31
C SER A 93 -5.84 -5.03 17.48
N SER A 94 -7.07 -5.04 18.01
CA SER A 94 -8.26 -5.48 17.26
C SER A 94 -8.60 -4.57 16.08
N LEU A 95 -8.58 -3.25 16.28
CA LEU A 95 -8.83 -2.28 15.20
C LEU A 95 -7.78 -2.41 14.10
N HIS A 96 -6.52 -2.57 14.48
CA HIS A 96 -5.42 -2.78 13.56
C HIS A 96 -5.58 -4.09 12.78
N TRP A 97 -5.95 -5.18 13.46
CA TRP A 97 -6.20 -6.46 12.81
C TRP A 97 -7.33 -6.36 11.78
N ILE A 98 -8.47 -5.77 12.13
CA ILE A 98 -9.59 -5.55 11.21
C ILE A 98 -9.13 -4.74 9.99
N ALA A 99 -8.44 -3.63 10.25
CA ALA A 99 -8.00 -2.71 9.21
C ALA A 99 -7.10 -3.39 8.17
N PHE A 100 -6.19 -4.28 8.59
CA PHE A 100 -5.21 -4.90 7.70
C PHE A 100 -5.61 -6.30 7.18
N ASN A 101 -6.59 -6.98 7.77
CA ASN A 101 -6.93 -8.36 7.36
C ASN A 101 -8.28 -8.49 6.64
N LEU A 102 -9.24 -7.59 6.91
CA LEU A 102 -10.60 -7.75 6.41
C LEU A 102 -10.92 -6.82 5.23
N PRO A 103 -11.47 -7.33 4.12
CA PRO A 103 -12.10 -6.49 3.11
C PRO A 103 -13.35 -5.77 3.65
N PRO A 104 -13.65 -4.54 3.19
CA PRO A 104 -12.87 -3.76 2.23
C PRO A 104 -11.70 -3.00 2.88
N PHE A 105 -11.57 -2.99 4.20
CA PHE A 105 -10.58 -2.19 4.93
C PHE A 105 -9.15 -2.45 4.47
N ARG A 106 -8.75 -3.72 4.34
CA ARG A 106 -7.37 -4.08 3.94
C ARG A 106 -6.93 -3.43 2.64
N TRP A 107 -7.86 -3.17 1.71
CA TRP A 107 -7.53 -2.52 0.44
C TRP A 107 -7.05 -1.08 0.59
N PHE A 108 -7.43 -0.41 1.68
CA PHE A 108 -7.04 0.95 1.98
C PHE A 108 -5.90 1.02 2.99
N PHE A 109 -5.79 0.05 3.90
CA PHE A 109 -4.81 0.10 5.00
C PHE A 109 -3.49 -0.58 4.66
N GLU A 110 -3.48 -1.62 3.83
CA GLU A 110 -2.24 -2.21 3.31
C GLU A 110 -1.51 -1.20 2.42
N ARG A 111 -0.20 -1.06 2.63
CA ARG A 111 0.63 0.02 2.07
C ARG A 111 1.46 -0.41 0.86
N GLU A 112 1.62 -1.69 0.61
CA GLU A 112 2.48 -2.21 -0.46
C GLU A 112 1.63 -2.90 -1.52
N VAL A 113 1.97 -2.68 -2.78
CA VAL A 113 1.32 -3.29 -3.95
C VAL A 113 2.27 -4.28 -4.57
N PHE A 114 1.81 -5.52 -4.72
CA PHE A 114 2.55 -6.60 -5.33
C PHE A 114 1.85 -7.09 -6.59
N ALA A 115 2.64 -7.51 -7.57
CA ALA A 115 2.12 -8.25 -8.70
C ALA A 115 3.10 -9.33 -9.18
N VAL A 116 2.54 -10.46 -9.60
CA VAL A 116 3.25 -11.49 -10.37
C VAL A 116 2.47 -11.73 -11.64
N ALA A 117 3.13 -11.56 -12.79
CA ALA A 117 2.48 -11.65 -14.08
C ALA A 117 3.38 -12.31 -15.13
N GLN A 118 2.75 -12.92 -16.13
CA GLN A 118 3.39 -13.51 -17.29
C GLN A 118 2.81 -12.88 -18.55
N LYS A 119 3.61 -12.89 -19.62
CA LYS A 119 3.12 -12.46 -20.92
C LYS A 119 2.01 -13.40 -21.36
N ARG A 120 0.95 -12.85 -21.96
CA ARG A 120 -0.09 -13.65 -22.59
C ARG A 120 0.40 -14.33 -23.86
#